data_AF-A0A8J6RBH8-F1
#
_entry.id   AF-A0A8J6RBH8-F1
#
_cell.length_a   1.000
_cell.length_b   1.000
_cell.length_c   1.000
_cell.angle_alpha   90.00
_cell.angle_beta   90.00
_cell.angle_gamma   90.00
#
_symmetry.space_group_name_H-M   'P 1'
#
loop_
_entity.id
_entity.type
_entity.pdbx_description
1 polymer ?
#
loop_
_entity_poly.entity_id
_entity_poly.type
_entity_poly.pdbx_seq_one_letter_code
_entity_poly.pdbx_strand_id
1 'polypeptide(L)' 'MTVLAGECLLSEAGHFYRVIEAADDVISLKRVNGFTVLAFKSGSIQTLFRPCACSEAGDSL' A
#
# COMPACT_ATOMS: atom_id res chain seq x y z
N MET A 1 13.47 1.26 -5.86
CA MET A 1 12.31 2.14 -5.59
C MET A 1 12.06 2.13 -4.09
N THR A 2 11.97 3.29 -3.45
CA THR A 2 11.71 3.37 -2.00
C THR A 2 10.21 3.57 -1.81
N VAL A 3 9.57 2.68 -1.05
CA VAL A 3 8.15 2.79 -0.69
C VAL A 3 8.04 3.63 0.58
N LEU A 4 7.12 4.59 0.61
CA LEU A 4 6.92 5.50 1.73
C LEU A 4 5.56 5.32 2.38
N ALA A 5 5.48 5.59 3.69
CA ALA A 5 4.19 5.65 4.38
C ALA A 5 3.28 6.71 3.74
N GLY A 6 2.00 6.38 3.59
CA GLY A 6 0.99 7.19 2.89
C GLY A 6 0.86 6.90 1.39
N GLU A 7 1.85 6.27 0.76
CA GLU A 7 1.78 5.90 -0.66
C GLU A 7 0.67 4.90 -0.95
N CYS A 8 0.24 4.90 -2.20
CA CYS A 8 -0.80 4.00 -2.68
C CYS A 8 -0.27 2.97 -3.65
N LEU A 9 -0.66 1.73 -3.41
CA LEU A 9 -0.23 0.55 -4.11
C LEU A 9 -1.43 -0.19 -4.68
N LEU A 10 -1.29 -0.68 -5.91
CA LEU A 10 -2.28 -1.50 -6.59
C LEU A 10 -1.74 -2.93 -6.71
N SER A 11 -2.48 -3.89 -6.17
CA SER A 11 -2.14 -5.31 -6.32
C SER A 11 -2.45 -5.83 -7.73
N GLU A 12 -1.87 -6.98 -8.08
CA GLU A 12 -2.19 -7.68 -9.35
C GLU A 12 -3.67 -8.04 -9.48
N ALA A 13 -4.35 -8.27 -8.36
CA ALA A 13 -5.79 -8.54 -8.30
C ALA A 13 -6.66 -7.27 -8.48
N GLY A 14 -6.06 -6.10 -8.70
CA GLY A 14 -6.79 -4.84 -8.90
C GLY A 14 -7.31 -4.21 -7.61
N HIS A 15 -6.71 -4.53 -6.46
CA HIS A 15 -7.09 -3.94 -5.17
C HIS A 15 -6.12 -2.83 -4.75
N PHE A 16 -6.69 -1.73 -4.26
CA PHE A 16 -5.94 -0.59 -3.76
C PHE A 16 -5.60 -0.73 -2.28
N TYR A 17 -4.35 -0.44 -1.95
CA TYR A 17 -3.81 -0.45 -0.61
C TYR A 17 -3.06 0.85 -0.34
N ARG A 18 -3.13 1.34 0.89
CA ARG A 18 -2.34 2.45 1.39
C ARG A 18 -1.24 1.90 2.30
N VAL A 19 -0.02 2.38 2.12
CA VAL A 19 1.09 2.09 3.02
C VAL A 19 0.84 2.79 4.33
N ILE A 20 0.72 2.04 5.42
CA ILE A 20 0.53 2.58 6.77
C ILE A 20 1.82 2.57 7.59
N GLU A 21 2.79 1.75 7.19
CA GLU A 21 4.12 1.66 7.80
C GLU A 21 5.13 1.28 6.74
N ALA A 22 6.29 1.95 6.73
CA ALA A 22 7.42 1.61 5.89
C ALA A 22 8.70 1.67 6.73
N ALA A 23 9.13 0.51 7.24
CA ALA A 23 10.39 0.33 7.95
C ALA A 23 11.39 -0.44 7.08
N ASP A 24 12.66 -0.54 7.52
CA ASP A 24 13.75 -1.09 6.73
C ASP A 24 13.47 -2.52 6.20
N ASP A 25 12.89 -3.36 7.06
CA ASP A 25 12.60 -4.77 6.74
C ASP A 25 11.13 -5.07 6.48
N VAL A 26 10.21 -4.17 6.84
CA VAL A 26 8.77 -4.43 6.80
C VAL A 26 8.01 -3.25 6.22
N ILE A 27 7.04 -3.58 5.36
CA ILE A 27 6.05 -2.64 4.86
C ILE A 27 4.66 -3.16 5.24
N SER A 28 3.87 -2.32 5.90
CA SER A 28 2.49 -2.63 6.27
C SER A 28 1.51 -1.85 5.38
N LEU A 29 0.50 -2.55 4.89
CA LEU A 29 -0.50 -2.06 3.94
C LEU A 29 -1.90 -2.21 4.51
N LYS A 30 -2.75 -1.20 4.34
CA LYS A 30 -4.19 -1.26 4.63
C LYS A 30 -4.99 -1.13 3.33
N ARG A 31 -5.97 -2.00 3.13
CA ARG A 31 -6.88 -1.89 1.96
C ARG A 31 -7.70 -0.61 2.04
N VAL A 32 -7.76 0.17 0.95
CA VAL A 32 -8.44 1.48 0.93
C VAL A 32 -9.95 1.34 1.18
N ASN A 33 -10.58 0.31 0.63
CA ASN A 33 -12.03 0.03 0.79
C ASN A 33 -12.28 -1.24 1.59
N GLY A 34 -11.49 -1.50 2.64
CA GLY A 34 -11.68 -2.70 3.44
C GLY A 34 -10.94 -2.66 4.78
N PHE A 35 -11.04 -3.77 5.50
CA PHE A 35 -10.45 -3.94 6.83
C PHE A 35 -9.15 -4.76 6.82
N THR A 36 -8.72 -5.23 5.64
CA THR A 36 -7.53 -6.06 5.50
C THR A 36 -6.26 -5.26 5.72
N VAL A 37 -5.42 -5.73 6.64
CA VAL A 37 -4.04 -5.26 6.85
C VAL A 37 -3.09 -6.38 6.50
N LEU A 38 -2.05 -6.07 5.73
CA LEU A 38 -1.03 -7.01 5.28
C LEU A 38 0.35 -6.45 5.65
N ALA A 39 1.30 -7.31 5.99
CA ALA A 39 2.69 -6.94 6.20
C ALA A 39 3.59 -7.78 5.29
N PHE A 40 4.54 -7.13 4.63
CA PHE A 40 5.46 -7.74 3.68
C PHE A 40 6.90 -7.40 4.04
N LYS A 41 7.83 -8.28 3.68
CA LYS A 41 9.25 -7.88 3.61
C LYS A 41 9.42 -6.81 2.54
N SER A 42 10.23 -5.80 2.83
CA SER A 42 10.46 -4.64 1.94
C SER A 42 10.84 -5.06 0.50
N GLY A 43 11.63 -6.13 0.34
CA GLY A 43 12.02 -6.65 -0.98
C GLY A 43 10.89 -7.30 -1.81
N SER A 44 9.83 -7.82 -1.17
CA SER A 44 8.75 -8.55 -1.85
C SER A 44 7.63 -7.65 -2.37
N ILE A 45 7.59 -6.39 -1.95
CA ILE A 45 6.46 -5.51 -2.27
C ILE A 45 6.44 -5.11 -3.75
N GLN A 46 7.62 -4.94 -4.35
CA GLN A 46 7.77 -4.48 -5.74
C GLN A 46 7.34 -5.53 -6.76
N THR A 47 7.29 -6.81 -6.38
CA THR A 47 6.84 -7.90 -7.27
C THR A 47 5.33 -8.10 -7.20
N LEU A 48 4.68 -7.71 -6.09
CA LEU A 48 3.26 -7.96 -5.85
C LEU A 48 2.39 -6.72 -6.05
N PHE A 49 3.00 -5.53 -6.03
CA PHE A 49 2.32 -4.25 -6.07
C PHE A 49 3.01 -3.28 -7.01
N ARG A 50 2.18 -2.46 -7.67
CA ARG A 50 2.64 -1.32 -8.46
C ARG A 50 2.21 0.00 -7.81
N PRO A 51 3.02 1.05 -7.92
CA PRO A 51 2.64 2.38 -7.47
C PRO A 51 1.43 2.88 -8.24
N CYS A 52 0.52 3.60 -7.57
CA CYS A 52 -0.61 4.23 -8.23
C CYS A 52 -0.94 5.57 -7.56
N ALA A 53 -1.48 6.49 -8.35
CA ALA A 53 -2.06 7.71 -7.81
C ALA A 53 -3.41 7.35 -7.16
N CYS A 54 -3.43 7.13 -5.85
CA CYS A 54 -4.69 7.34 -5.14
C CYS A 54 -4.92 8.85 -5.13
N SER A 55 -5.94 9.30 -5.83
CA SER A 55 -6.55 10.57 -5.44
C SER A 55 -7.10 10.39 -4.03
N GLU A 56 -6.83 11.32 -3.13
CA GLU A 56 -7.43 11.39 -1.80
C GLU A 56 -8.94 11.74 -1.88
N ALA A 57 -9.67 11.12 -2.81
CA ALA A 57 -11.11 11.20 -2.89
C ALA A 57 -11.70 10.17 -1.93
N GLY A 58 -11.59 10.43 -0.62
CA GLY A 58 -12.08 9.50 0.41
C GLY A 58 -12.08 10.02 1.84
N ASP A 59 -11.52 11.21 2.11
CA ASP A 59 -11.62 11.88 3.41
C ASP A 59 -12.58 13.09 3.29
N SER A 60 -13.79 12.83 2.82
CA SER A 60 -14.92 13.73 3.01
C SER A 60 -15.85 13.04 4.01
N LEU A 61 -15.63 13.35 5.29
CA LEU A 61 -16.58 13.15 6.38
C LEU A 61 -17.93 13.81 6.06
#